data_AF-A0A9N9QTY0-F1
#
_entry.id   AF-A0A9N9QTY0-F1
#
_cell.length_a   1.000
_cell.length_b   1.000
_cell.length_c   1.000
_cell.angle_alpha   90.00
_cell.angle_beta   90.00
_cell.angle_gamma   90.00
#
_symmetry.space_group_name_H-M   'P 1'
#
loop_
_entity.id
_entity.type
_entity.pdbx_description
1 polymer ?
#
loop_
_entity_poly.entity_id
_entity_poly.type
_entity_poly.pdbx_seq_one_letter_code
_entity_poly.pdbx_strand_id
1 'polypeptide(L)'
;MMLAYSAAKLLEVGASKLADNPELMNKTLDLVVPALTDGRLEFMSETLAATLNTLVPQPQKAEQLIHEHILKTTYTVLVDHLQPSTEKTLKHLVKYWEKILERPAGRLAYETVFADNSGYSLGKILLSAPNARNPYAERVIKYVCCILNLFPFIITLLLCPIILSFIIIVS
;
A
#
# COMPACT_ATOMS: atom_id res chain seq x y z
N MET A 1 -24.84 -11.53 -7.76
CA MET A 1 -24.46 -10.29 -7.03
C MET A 1 -25.28 -10.04 -5.76
N MET A 2 -26.54 -10.49 -5.64
CA MET A 2 -27.32 -10.32 -4.39
C MET A 2 -26.70 -10.97 -3.14
N LEU A 3 -26.09 -12.15 -3.26
CA LEU A 3 -25.48 -12.85 -2.12
C LEU A 3 -24.32 -12.07 -1.48
N ALA A 4 -23.47 -11.42 -2.30
CA ALA A 4 -22.34 -10.64 -1.79
C ALA A 4 -22.82 -9.40 -1.02
N TYR A 5 -23.83 -8.70 -1.56
CA TYR A 5 -24.45 -7.57 -0.88
C TYR A 5 -25.12 -7.97 0.44
N SER A 6 -25.87 -9.07 0.45
CA SER A 6 -26.46 -9.62 1.69
C SER A 6 -25.38 -9.98 2.73
N ALA A 7 -24.26 -10.56 2.30
CA ALA A 7 -23.14 -10.87 3.20
C ALA A 7 -22.51 -9.60 3.81
N ALA A 8 -22.31 -8.55 3.01
CA ALA A 8 -21.82 -7.27 3.55
C ALA A 8 -22.83 -6.61 4.51
N LYS A 9 -24.13 -6.69 4.22
CA LYS A 9 -25.15 -6.21 5.16
C LYS A 9 -25.18 -6.99 6.48
N LEU A 10 -24.96 -8.31 6.43
CA LEU A 10 -24.80 -9.10 7.65
C LEU A 10 -23.54 -8.71 8.44
N LEU A 11 -22.43 -8.41 7.76
CA LEU A 11 -21.23 -7.90 8.40
C LEU A 11 -21.47 -6.54 9.06
N GLU A 12 -22.18 -5.62 8.41
CA GLU A 12 -22.55 -4.32 8.98
C GLU A 12 -23.38 -4.48 10.25
N VAL A 13 -24.43 -5.32 10.23
CA VAL A 13 -25.28 -5.58 11.40
C VAL A 13 -24.52 -6.25 12.54
N GLY A 14 -23.56 -7.13 12.20
CA GLY A 14 -22.73 -7.85 13.16
C GLY A 14 -21.47 -7.11 13.63
N ALA A 15 -21.17 -5.93 13.07
CA ALA A 15 -19.87 -5.28 13.22
C ALA A 15 -19.52 -4.94 14.68
N SER A 16 -20.50 -4.55 15.49
CA SER A 16 -20.30 -4.27 16.92
C SER A 16 -19.83 -5.51 17.69
N LYS A 17 -20.47 -6.66 17.46
CA LYS A 17 -20.09 -7.94 18.09
C LYS A 17 -18.72 -8.43 17.61
N LEU A 18 -18.36 -8.12 16.36
CA LEU A 18 -17.04 -8.44 15.81
C LEU A 18 -15.95 -7.55 16.42
N ALA A 19 -16.25 -6.28 16.72
CA ALA A 19 -15.34 -5.36 17.39
C ALA A 19 -15.01 -5.78 18.83
N ASP A 20 -15.94 -6.47 19.51
CA ASP A 20 -15.74 -6.98 20.88
C ASP A 20 -14.72 -8.11 20.97
N ASN A 21 -14.40 -8.77 19.85
CA ASN A 21 -13.42 -9.87 19.81
C ASN A 21 -12.24 -9.50 18.86
N PRO A 22 -11.02 -9.29 19.39
CA PRO A 22 -9.89 -8.82 18.59
C PRO A 22 -9.47 -9.82 17.49
N GLU A 23 -9.62 -11.12 17.70
CA GLU A 23 -9.29 -12.13 16.68
C GLU A 23 -10.27 -12.09 15.50
N LEU A 24 -11.57 -11.98 15.80
CA LEU A 24 -12.61 -11.88 14.78
C LEU A 24 -12.56 -10.53 14.08
N MET A 25 -12.28 -9.45 14.81
CA MET A 25 -12.03 -8.13 14.25
C MET A 25 -10.89 -8.18 13.23
N ASN A 26 -9.74 -8.75 13.56
CA ASN A 26 -8.61 -8.86 12.64
C ASN A 26 -8.97 -9.67 11.38
N LYS A 27 -9.61 -10.83 11.54
CA LYS A 27 -10.09 -11.63 10.40
C LYS A 27 -11.10 -10.88 9.52
N THR A 28 -11.93 -10.05 10.13
CA THR A 28 -12.92 -9.25 9.39
C THR A 28 -12.22 -8.13 8.63
N LEU A 29 -11.22 -7.47 9.22
CA LEU A 29 -10.40 -6.47 8.53
C LEU A 29 -9.66 -7.07 7.33
N ASP A 30 -9.13 -8.30 7.47
CA ASP A 30 -8.48 -9.04 6.37
C ASP A 30 -9.43 -9.34 5.20
N LEU A 31 -10.75 -9.24 5.39
CA LEU A 31 -11.75 -9.41 4.33
C LEU A 31 -12.28 -8.06 3.81
N VAL A 32 -12.59 -7.13 4.72
CA VAL A 32 -13.23 -5.85 4.41
C VAL A 32 -12.26 -4.90 3.72
N VAL A 33 -11.00 -4.82 4.18
CA VAL A 33 -10.02 -3.89 3.60
C VAL A 33 -9.70 -4.23 2.15
N PRO A 34 -9.40 -5.49 1.76
CA PRO A 34 -9.22 -5.83 0.35
C PRO A 34 -10.49 -5.58 -0.48
N ALA A 35 -11.67 -5.93 0.06
CA ALA A 35 -12.94 -5.75 -0.63
C ALA A 35 -13.26 -4.27 -0.92
N LEU A 36 -12.86 -3.35 -0.04
CA LEU A 36 -12.99 -1.90 -0.25
C LEU A 36 -12.07 -1.37 -1.36
N THR A 37 -10.94 -2.04 -1.60
CA THR A 37 -9.97 -1.64 -2.63
C THR A 37 -10.23 -2.29 -3.99
N ASP A 38 -11.11 -3.30 -4.05
CA ASP A 38 -11.52 -3.93 -5.30
C ASP A 38 -12.61 -3.10 -6.00
N GLY A 39 -12.25 -2.48 -7.13
CA GLY A 39 -13.19 -1.71 -7.95
C GLY A 39 -14.39 -2.50 -8.45
N ARG A 40 -14.32 -3.84 -8.48
CA ARG A 40 -15.46 -4.70 -8.85
C ARG A 40 -16.54 -4.73 -7.77
N LEU A 41 -16.20 -4.34 -6.54
CA LEU A 41 -17.08 -4.33 -5.37
C LEU A 41 -17.50 -2.90 -4.99
N GLU A 42 -17.36 -1.93 -5.89
CA GLU A 42 -17.75 -0.53 -5.65
C GLU A 42 -19.21 -0.39 -5.20
N PHE A 43 -20.11 -1.26 -5.68
CA PHE A 43 -21.53 -1.31 -5.28
C PHE A 43 -21.76 -1.68 -3.79
N MET A 44 -20.72 -2.17 -3.09
CA MET A 44 -20.76 -2.54 -1.67
C MET A 44 -19.96 -1.56 -0.79
N SER A 45 -19.30 -0.56 -1.40
CA SER A 45 -18.34 0.33 -0.75
C SER A 45 -18.93 1.03 0.49
N GLU A 46 -20.17 1.52 0.42
CA GLU A 46 -20.84 2.19 1.53
C GLU A 46 -21.03 1.25 2.74
N THR A 47 -21.47 0.02 2.49
CA THR A 47 -21.72 -0.99 3.54
C THR A 47 -20.41 -1.46 4.17
N LEU A 48 -19.39 -1.70 3.35
CA LEU A 48 -18.07 -2.09 3.82
C LEU A 48 -17.37 -0.95 4.56
N ALA A 49 -17.56 0.31 4.15
CA ALA A 49 -17.02 1.48 4.84
C ALA A 49 -17.70 1.68 6.21
N ALA A 50 -19.02 1.50 6.29
CA ALA A 50 -19.75 1.52 7.56
C ALA A 50 -19.23 0.42 8.52
N THR A 51 -19.01 -0.78 7.99
CA THR A 51 -18.40 -1.91 8.74
C THR A 51 -17.00 -1.54 9.23
N LEU A 52 -16.14 -1.01 8.37
CA LEU A 52 -14.78 -0.60 8.72
C LEU A 52 -14.77 0.48 9.81
N ASN A 53 -15.63 1.50 9.70
CA ASN A 53 -15.75 2.56 10.70
C ASN A 53 -16.26 2.05 12.05
N THR A 54 -17.06 0.98 12.06
CA THR A 54 -17.51 0.34 13.30
C THR A 54 -16.40 -0.47 13.95
N LEU A 55 -15.61 -1.20 13.16
CA LEU A 55 -14.47 -1.98 13.66
C LEU A 55 -13.31 -1.06 14.09
N VAL A 56 -13.06 0.01 13.34
CA VAL A 56 -11.98 0.98 13.57
C VAL A 56 -12.60 2.38 13.69
N PRO A 57 -13.03 2.78 14.90
CA PRO A 57 -13.70 4.06 15.12
C PRO A 57 -12.80 5.29 14.92
N GLN A 58 -11.49 5.08 14.73
CA GLN A 58 -10.54 6.13 14.40
C GLN A 58 -10.43 6.28 12.87
N PRO A 59 -10.98 7.34 12.26
CA PRO A 59 -11.04 7.48 10.80
C PRO A 59 -9.64 7.52 10.17
N GLN A 60 -8.67 8.13 10.85
CA GLN A 60 -7.27 8.15 10.40
C GLN A 60 -6.65 6.75 10.35
N LYS A 61 -6.95 5.89 11.33
CA LYS A 61 -6.46 4.51 11.38
C LYS A 61 -7.15 3.63 10.33
N ALA A 62 -8.46 3.84 10.10
CA ALA A 62 -9.18 3.17 9.03
C ALA A 62 -8.60 3.53 7.64
N GLU A 63 -8.34 4.82 7.38
CA GLU A 63 -7.69 5.28 6.14
C GLU A 63 -6.27 4.72 6.02
N GLN A 64 -5.50 4.68 7.11
CA GLN A 64 -4.18 4.07 7.15
C GLN A 64 -4.23 2.59 6.70
N LEU A 65 -5.13 1.77 7.25
CA LEU A 65 -5.24 0.34 6.90
C LEU A 65 -5.53 0.12 5.41
N ILE A 66 -6.37 0.98 4.82
CA ILE A 66 -6.64 0.95 3.38
C ILE A 66 -5.35 1.23 2.59
N HIS A 67 -4.61 2.27 2.97
CA HIS A 67 -3.36 2.61 2.32
C HIS A 67 -2.30 1.51 2.49
N GLU A 68 -2.18 0.91 3.67
CA GLU A 68 -1.27 -0.20 3.92
C GLU A 68 -1.57 -1.39 3.00
N HIS A 69 -2.84 -1.75 2.86
CA HIS A 69 -3.23 -2.84 1.97
C HIS A 69 -2.88 -2.53 0.51
N ILE A 70 -3.18 -1.31 0.05
CA ILE A 70 -2.85 -0.89 -1.32
C ILE A 70 -1.33 -0.92 -1.53
N LEU A 71 -0.54 -0.39 -0.60
CA LEU A 71 0.92 -0.43 -0.66
C LEU A 71 1.43 -1.88 -0.76
N LYS A 72 0.99 -2.79 0.11
CA LYS A 72 1.41 -4.20 0.11
C LYS A 72 1.06 -4.91 -1.19
N THR A 73 -0.16 -4.73 -1.69
CA THR A 73 -0.66 -5.40 -2.91
C THR A 73 -0.02 -4.84 -4.18
N THR A 74 0.24 -3.53 -4.22
CA THR A 74 0.84 -2.89 -5.41
C THR A 74 2.37 -2.94 -5.40
N TYR A 75 2.99 -3.16 -4.25
CA TYR A 75 4.43 -3.38 -4.11
C TYR A 75 4.91 -4.59 -4.92
N THR A 76 4.22 -5.73 -4.84
CA THR A 76 4.60 -6.94 -5.59
C THR A 76 4.55 -6.70 -7.10
N VAL A 77 3.56 -5.94 -7.56
CA VAL A 77 3.47 -5.51 -8.96
C VAL A 77 4.66 -4.63 -9.35
N LEU A 78 5.06 -3.69 -8.48
CA LEU A 78 6.23 -2.85 -8.71
C LEU A 78 7.54 -3.64 -8.71
N VAL A 79 7.69 -4.70 -7.92
CA VAL A 79 8.93 -5.50 -7.86
C VAL A 79 9.00 -6.51 -9.01
N ASP A 80 7.91 -7.20 -9.31
CA ASP A 80 7.91 -8.36 -10.21
C ASP A 80 7.57 -8.00 -11.66
N HIS A 81 6.85 -6.88 -11.89
CA HIS A 81 6.26 -6.54 -13.19
C HIS A 81 6.75 -5.21 -13.76
N LEU A 82 8.01 -4.82 -13.49
CA LEU A 82 8.71 -3.70 -14.12
C LEU A 82 9.01 -3.98 -15.59
N GLN A 83 7.97 -4.06 -16.43
CA GLN A 83 8.05 -4.29 -17.86
C GLN A 83 7.45 -3.11 -18.64
N PRO A 84 7.86 -2.87 -19.91
CA PRO A 84 7.30 -1.78 -20.72
C PRO A 84 5.79 -1.92 -20.96
N SER A 85 5.25 -3.14 -20.99
CA SER A 85 3.83 -3.42 -21.21
C SER A 85 2.93 -2.92 -20.07
N THR A 86 3.45 -2.84 -18.85
CA THR A 86 2.72 -2.44 -17.63
C THR A 86 2.93 -0.97 -17.26
N GLU A 87 3.73 -0.22 -18.03
CA GLU A 87 4.16 1.16 -17.76
C GLU A 87 2.98 2.10 -17.42
N LYS A 88 1.88 2.02 -18.18
CA LYS A 88 0.69 2.84 -17.94
C LYS A 88 0.10 2.56 -16.56
N THR A 89 -0.08 1.30 -16.19
CA THR A 89 -0.62 0.89 -14.89
C THR A 89 0.31 1.32 -13.77
N LEU A 90 1.61 1.04 -13.91
CA LEU A 90 2.59 1.39 -12.90
C LEU A 90 2.72 2.91 -12.70
N LYS A 91 2.53 3.73 -13.74
CA LYS A 91 2.48 5.20 -13.60
C LYS A 91 1.32 5.66 -12.70
N HIS A 92 0.16 5.03 -12.80
CA HIS A 92 -0.98 5.34 -11.93
C HIS A 92 -0.70 4.90 -10.48
N LEU A 93 -0.04 3.76 -10.31
CA LEU A 93 0.39 3.29 -8.98
C LEU A 93 1.36 4.26 -8.32
N VAL A 94 2.42 4.66 -9.02
CA VAL A 94 3.40 5.63 -8.50
C VAL A 94 2.73 6.96 -8.16
N LYS A 95 1.82 7.45 -9.02
CA LYS A 95 1.08 8.69 -8.75
C LYS A 95 0.17 8.58 -7.52
N TYR A 96 -0.45 7.41 -7.31
CA TYR A 96 -1.23 7.17 -6.10
C TYR A 96 -0.33 7.17 -4.86
N TRP A 97 0.79 6.45 -4.93
CA TRP A 97 1.81 6.37 -3.89
C TRP A 97 2.38 7.76 -3.52
N GLU A 98 2.59 8.65 -4.50
CA GLU A 98 2.92 10.06 -4.29
C GLU A 98 1.81 10.80 -3.54
N LYS A 99 0.57 10.68 -4.01
CA LYS A 99 -0.58 11.40 -3.45
C LYS A 99 -0.85 11.03 -1.98
N ILE A 100 -0.65 9.77 -1.59
CA ILE A 100 -0.90 9.35 -0.21
C ILE A 100 0.18 9.83 0.77
N LEU A 101 1.39 10.16 0.32
CA LEU A 101 2.44 10.76 1.17
C LEU A 101 2.09 12.18 1.64
N GLU A 102 1.27 12.89 0.88
CA GLU A 102 0.75 14.20 1.26
C GLU A 102 -0.21 14.09 2.46
N ARG A 103 -0.80 12.91 2.68
CA ARG A 103 -1.78 12.65 3.75
C ARG A 103 -1.12 12.06 5.01
N PRO A 104 -1.53 12.47 6.21
CA PRO A 104 -0.99 11.92 7.46
C PRO A 104 -1.25 10.42 7.63
N ALA A 105 -2.44 9.92 7.24
CA ALA A 105 -2.75 8.49 7.27
C ALA A 105 -1.85 7.68 6.31
N GLY A 106 -1.56 8.24 5.13
CA GLY A 106 -0.67 7.60 4.16
C GLY A 106 0.78 7.55 4.65
N ARG A 107 1.29 8.62 5.28
CA ARG A 107 2.65 8.59 5.89
C ARG A 107 2.80 7.48 6.94
N LEU A 108 1.82 7.34 7.84
CA LEU A 108 1.81 6.25 8.82
C LEU A 108 1.75 4.87 8.16
N ALA A 109 1.02 4.74 7.06
CA ALA A 109 0.99 3.51 6.28
C ALA A 109 2.36 3.18 5.68
N TYR A 110 3.11 4.17 5.18
CA TYR A 110 4.50 3.95 4.72
C TYR A 110 5.39 3.47 5.85
N GLU A 111 5.36 4.14 7.00
CA GLU A 111 6.16 3.77 8.16
C GLU A 111 5.86 2.34 8.61
N THR A 112 4.58 1.93 8.58
CA THR A 112 4.15 0.59 8.98
C THR A 112 4.54 -0.47 7.96
N VAL A 113 4.32 -0.21 6.66
CA VAL A 113 4.61 -1.19 5.59
C VAL A 113 6.10 -1.37 5.38
N PHE A 114 6.89 -0.30 5.47
CA PHE A 114 8.33 -0.32 5.23
C PHE A 114 9.14 -0.31 6.54
N ALA A 115 8.52 -0.62 7.67
CA ALA A 115 9.20 -0.83 8.94
C ALA A 115 10.26 -1.94 8.81
N ASP A 116 11.28 -1.87 9.66
CA ASP A 116 12.27 -2.93 9.79
C ASP A 116 11.58 -4.27 10.06
N ASN A 117 11.99 -5.31 9.34
CA ASN A 117 11.47 -6.68 9.44
C ASN A 117 10.09 -6.96 8.79
N SER A 118 9.52 -6.03 8.02
CA SER A 118 8.23 -6.19 7.31
C SER A 118 8.30 -7.04 6.03
N GLY A 119 9.50 -7.36 5.53
CA GLY A 119 9.72 -8.07 4.26
C GLY A 119 9.59 -7.18 3.00
N TYR A 120 8.93 -6.03 3.13
CA TYR A 120 8.80 -5.00 2.13
C TYR A 120 9.98 -4.02 2.23
N SER A 121 10.60 -3.71 1.10
CA SER A 121 11.71 -2.76 1.05
C SER A 121 11.65 -1.93 -0.22
N LEU A 122 11.69 -0.61 -0.05
CA LEU A 122 11.84 0.34 -1.15
C LEU A 122 13.14 0.07 -1.95
N GLY A 123 14.19 -0.42 -1.29
CA GLY A 123 15.44 -0.80 -1.94
C GLY A 123 15.28 -1.95 -2.94
N LYS A 124 14.40 -2.92 -2.68
CA LYS A 124 14.12 -4.00 -3.65
C LYS A 124 13.46 -3.47 -4.91
N ILE A 125 12.61 -2.42 -4.82
CA ILE A 125 12.02 -1.79 -6.01
C ILE A 125 13.11 -1.17 -6.89
N LEU A 126 14.11 -0.51 -6.27
CA LEU A 126 15.27 0.03 -6.99
C LEU A 126 16.08 -1.07 -7.67
N LEU A 127 16.35 -2.18 -6.96
CA LEU A 127 17.11 -3.31 -7.51
C LEU A 127 16.38 -4.03 -8.64
N SER A 128 15.04 -4.06 -8.60
CA SER A 128 14.22 -4.62 -9.67
C SER A 128 14.08 -3.69 -10.88
N ALA A 129 14.45 -2.41 -10.78
CA ALA A 129 14.38 -1.49 -11.91
C ALA A 129 15.38 -1.94 -12.98
N PRO A 130 14.92 -2.33 -14.19
CA PRO A 130 15.83 -2.72 -15.26
C PRO A 130 16.77 -1.56 -15.56
N ASN A 131 18.07 -1.85 -15.72
CA ASN A 131 19.15 -0.91 -16.05
C ASN A 131 18.60 0.34 -16.75
N ALA A 132 18.74 1.51 -16.11
CA ALA A 132 18.04 2.78 -16.31
C ALA A 132 18.08 3.40 -17.73
N ARG A 133 17.75 2.62 -18.76
CA ARG A 133 17.62 3.04 -20.16
C ARG A 133 16.17 3.39 -20.51
N ASN A 134 15.22 3.10 -19.62
CA ASN A 134 13.82 3.47 -19.78
C ASN A 134 13.51 4.72 -18.93
N PRO A 135 12.98 5.81 -19.51
CA PRO A 135 12.56 7.02 -18.77
C PRO A 135 11.55 6.72 -17.65
N TYR A 136 10.85 5.59 -17.71
CA TYR A 136 9.99 5.11 -16.64
C TYR A 136 10.79 4.63 -15.41
N ALA A 137 11.84 3.82 -15.62
CA ALA A 137 12.69 3.33 -14.54
C ALA A 137 13.33 4.52 -13.80
N GLU A 138 13.79 5.53 -14.54
CA GLU A 138 14.32 6.78 -13.97
C GLU A 138 13.30 7.50 -13.08
N ARG A 139 12.01 7.54 -13.47
CA ARG A 139 10.94 8.13 -12.65
C ARG A 139 10.68 7.35 -11.37
N VAL A 140 10.64 6.01 -11.44
CA VAL A 140 10.49 5.15 -10.26
C VAL A 140 11.67 5.31 -9.32
N ILE A 141 12.89 5.34 -9.85
CA ILE A 141 14.11 5.58 -9.09
C ILE A 141 14.07 6.94 -8.40
N LYS A 142 13.75 8.01 -9.15
CA LYS A 142 13.61 9.37 -8.59
C LYS A 142 12.55 9.43 -7.50
N TYR A 143 11.43 8.74 -7.69
CA TYR A 143 10.37 8.66 -6.71
C TYR A 143 10.82 7.95 -5.43
N VAL A 144 11.41 6.76 -5.55
CA VAL A 144 11.91 6.01 -4.39
C VAL A 144 12.99 6.82 -3.66
N CYS A 145 13.92 7.46 -4.37
CA CYS A 145 14.89 8.37 -3.77
C CYS A 145 14.23 9.55 -3.03
N CYS A 146 13.13 10.10 -3.57
CA CYS A 146 12.36 11.16 -2.92
C CYS A 146 11.74 10.68 -1.60
N ILE A 147 11.13 9.49 -1.58
CA ILE A 147 10.59 8.89 -0.35
C ILE A 147 11.69 8.67 0.68
N LEU A 148 12.83 8.11 0.25
CA LEU A 148 13.95 7.86 1.15
C LEU A 148 14.46 9.14 1.80
N ASN A 149 14.51 10.25 1.06
CA ASN A 149 14.86 11.57 1.62
C ASN A 149 13.80 12.12 2.57
N LEU A 150 12.51 11.81 2.37
CA LEU A 150 11.41 12.26 3.23
C LEU A 150 11.37 11.50 4.57
N PHE A 151 11.94 10.29 4.62
CA PHE A 151 12.02 9.45 5.82
C PHE A 151 13.49 9.19 6.22
N PRO A 152 14.15 10.14 6.92
CA PRO A 152 15.54 9.98 7.34
C PRO A 152 15.79 8.78 8.27
N PHE A 153 14.73 8.27 8.94
CA PHE A 153 14.79 7.06 9.75
C PHE A 153 15.01 5.77 8.93
N ILE A 154 14.56 5.72 7.66
CA ILE A 154 14.75 4.55 6.77
C ILE A 154 16.19 4.52 6.20
N ILE A 155 16.86 5.67 6.14
CA ILE A 155 18.22 5.82 5.58
C ILE A 155 19.27 5.11 6.45
N THR A 156 19.07 5.03 7.78
CA THR A 156 20.16 4.73 8.71
C THR A 156 20.61 3.26 8.76
N LEU A 157 19.79 2.29 8.32
CA LEU A 157 20.07 0.87 8.57
C LEU A 157 20.34 -0.02 7.34
N LEU A 158 19.92 0.36 6.11
CA LEU A 158 19.97 -0.59 4.98
C LEU A 158 20.42 -0.02 3.62
N LEU A 159 20.59 1.29 3.45
CA LEU A 159 20.72 1.91 2.11
C LEU A 159 22.09 2.49 1.76
N CYS A 160 23.01 2.62 2.72
CA CYS A 160 24.36 3.11 2.44
C CYS A 160 25.11 2.30 1.35
N PRO A 161 25.08 0.94 1.33
CA PRO A 161 25.76 0.20 0.27
C PRO A 161 24.96 0.13 -1.05
N ILE A 162 23.63 0.19 -1.01
CA ILE A 162 22.77 0.04 -2.20
C ILE A 162 22.77 1.32 -3.04
N ILE A 163 22.69 2.50 -2.39
CA ILE A 163 22.80 3.78 -3.08
C ILE A 163 24.21 3.94 -3.68
N LEU A 164 25.26 3.52 -2.98
CA LEU A 164 26.63 3.52 -3.51
C LEU A 164 26.75 2.63 -4.75
N SER A 165 26.17 1.42 -4.70
CA SER A 165 26.18 0.49 -5.83
C SER A 165 25.41 1.03 -7.04
N PHE A 166 24.29 1.72 -6.81
CA PHE A 166 23.49 2.31 -7.89
C PHE A 166 24.17 3.53 -8.53
N ILE A 167 24.86 4.37 -7.74
CA ILE A 167 25.66 5.49 -8.26
C ILE A 167 26.84 4.99 -9.09
N ILE A 168 27.48 3.89 -8.68
CA ILE A 168 28.60 3.27 -9.41
C ILE A 168 28.14 2.60 -10.72
N ILE A 169 26.93 2.03 -10.78
CA ILE A 169 26.40 1.39 -12.00
C ILE A 169 25.93 2.40 -13.05
N VAL A 170 25.57 3.63 -12.63
CA VAL A 170 25.02 4.67 -13.50
C VAL A 170 26.04 5.76 -13.89
N SER A 171 27.23 5.79 -13.28
CA SER A 171 28.37 6.64 -13.68
C SER A 171 29.29 5.93 -14.65
#